data_AF-A0A2U1KY24-F1
#
_entry.id   AF-A0A2U1KY24-F1
#
_cell.length_a   1.000
_cell.length_b   1.000
_cell.length_c   1.000
_cell.angle_alpha   90.00
_cell.angle_beta   90.00
_cell.angle_gamma   90.00
#
_symmetry.space_group_name_H-M   'P 1'
#
loop_
_entity.id
_entity.type
_entity.pdbx_description
1 polymer ?
#
loop_
_entity_poly.entity_id
_entity_poly.type
_entity_poly.pdbx_seq_one_letter_code
_entity_poly.pdbx_strand_id
1 'polypeptide(L)'
;MMADQAMVRKLSTCETMGSATVICTDKTGTLTMNQTKVTKFWVGLDNIEYDSLVDEKLLELYHQGVGLNTTGSVYNSGTTCEYSGSPTEKAILSWAVTNLGMDMEKLKQDSTILHVQMFNSEKK
;
A
#
# COMPACT_ATOMS: atom_id res chain seq x y z
N MET A 1 -27.64 -13.51 6.42
CA MET A 1 -27.04 -12.70 7.51
C MET A 1 -25.69 -13.28 7.96
N MET A 2 -25.63 -14.38 8.71
CA MET A 2 -24.32 -14.91 9.16
C MET A 2 -23.45 -15.49 8.03
N ALA A 3 -24.05 -16.16 7.05
CA ALA A 3 -23.34 -16.62 5.85
C ALA A 3 -22.78 -15.45 5.02
N ASP A 4 -23.41 -14.28 5.10
CA ASP A 4 -23.03 -13.06 4.38
C ASP A 4 -22.08 -12.16 5.21
N GLN A 5 -21.44 -12.72 6.24
CA GLN A 5 -20.53 -12.01 7.15
C GLN A 5 -21.19 -10.84 7.92
N ALA A 6 -22.52 -10.80 8.01
CA ALA A 6 -23.28 -9.80 8.76
C ALA A 6 -23.78 -10.39 10.09
N MET A 7 -23.03 -10.12 11.17
CA MET A 7 -23.39 -10.57 12.52
C MET A 7 -24.45 -9.65 13.15
N VAL A 8 -25.66 -10.16 13.34
CA VAL A 8 -26.75 -9.46 14.03
C VAL A 8 -26.71 -9.75 15.51
N ARG A 9 -26.51 -8.72 16.35
CA ARG A 9 -26.49 -8.86 17.82
C ARG A 9 -27.87 -8.73 18.48
N LYS A 10 -28.82 -8.05 17.83
CA LYS A 10 -30.19 -7.84 18.32
C LYS A 10 -31.17 -8.09 17.19
N LEU A 11 -32.12 -9.01 17.34
CA LEU A 11 -33.05 -9.37 16.25
C LEU A 11 -33.88 -8.18 15.74
N SER A 12 -34.23 -7.23 16.63
CA SER A 12 -34.97 -6.02 16.25
C SER A 12 -34.23 -5.10 15.26
N THR A 13 -32.89 -5.21 15.14
CA THR A 13 -32.14 -4.38 14.19
C THR A 13 -32.39 -4.78 12.75
N CYS A 14 -32.84 -6.01 12.48
CA CYS A 14 -33.19 -6.44 11.14
C CYS A 14 -34.37 -5.62 10.58
N GLU A 15 -35.39 -5.39 11.41
CA GLU A 15 -36.55 -4.58 11.04
C GLU A 15 -36.18 -3.09 10.89
N THR A 16 -35.36 -2.57 11.82
CA THR A 16 -34.87 -1.18 11.75
C THR A 16 -34.07 -0.93 10.47
N MET A 17 -33.21 -1.86 10.07
CA MET A 17 -32.41 -1.73 8.85
C MET A 17 -33.26 -1.79 7.58
N GLY A 18 -34.31 -2.62 7.56
CA GLY A 18 -35.26 -2.68 6.44
C GLY A 18 -36.10 -1.41 6.26
N SER A 19 -36.26 -0.61 7.32
CA SER A 19 -37.04 0.63 7.31
C SER A 19 -36.17 1.90 7.24
N ALA A 20 -34.84 1.76 7.14
CA ALA A 20 -33.94 2.89 7.12
C ALA A 20 -34.03 3.66 5.78
N THR A 21 -34.20 4.98 5.85
CA THR A 21 -34.24 5.88 4.67
C THR A 21 -32.98 6.72 4.51
N VAL A 22 -32.14 6.79 5.54
CA VAL A 22 -30.86 7.53 5.56
C VAL A 22 -29.81 6.67 6.25
N ILE A 23 -28.62 6.60 5.65
CA ILE A 23 -27.44 5.91 6.22
C ILE A 23 -26.34 6.94 6.43
N CYS A 24 -25.95 7.15 7.68
CA CYS A 24 -24.77 7.95 8.03
C CYS A 24 -23.56 7.01 8.12
N THR A 25 -22.62 7.15 7.19
CA THR A 25 -21.45 6.26 7.10
C THR A 25 -20.17 7.05 7.32
N ASP A 26 -19.24 6.47 8.08
CA ASP A 26 -17.90 7.02 8.22
C ASP A 26 -17.02 6.67 7.00
N LYS A 27 -16.07 7.54 6.65
CA LYS A 27 -15.22 7.30 5.47
C LYS A 27 -14.14 6.26 5.76
N THR A 28 -13.45 6.42 6.88
CA THR A 28 -12.23 5.65 7.16
C THR A 28 -12.58 4.32 7.81
N GLY A 29 -12.16 3.20 7.20
CA GLY A 29 -12.47 1.87 7.71
C GLY A 29 -13.89 1.37 7.46
N THR A 30 -14.80 2.21 6.90
CA THR A 30 -16.11 1.75 6.39
C THR A 30 -16.22 1.89 4.88
N LEU A 31 -16.13 3.10 4.31
CA LEU A 31 -16.11 3.27 2.85
C LEU A 31 -14.75 2.93 2.23
N THR A 32 -13.69 3.14 3.00
CA THR A 32 -12.30 2.88 2.58
C THR A 32 -11.71 1.77 3.44
N MET A 33 -10.75 1.02 2.89
CA MET A 33 -10.08 -0.08 3.61
C MET A 33 -9.13 0.40 4.72
N ASN A 34 -9.09 1.70 5.04
CA ASN A 34 -8.10 2.30 5.95
C ASN A 34 -6.65 1.89 5.60
N GLN A 35 -6.38 1.74 4.30
CA GLN A 35 -5.08 1.39 3.75
C GLN A 35 -4.69 2.45 2.73
N THR A 36 -3.50 3.02 2.91
CA THR A 36 -2.96 3.99 1.96
C THR A 36 -2.44 3.25 0.73
N LYS A 37 -2.71 3.77 -0.47
CA LYS A 37 -2.25 3.22 -1.74
C LYS A 37 -1.68 4.32 -2.60
N VAL A 38 -0.64 4.00 -3.38
CA VAL A 38 -0.12 4.90 -4.41
C VAL A 38 -1.15 4.98 -5.53
N THR A 39 -1.61 6.20 -5.83
CA THR A 39 -2.63 6.44 -6.86
C THR A 39 -2.04 6.88 -8.18
N LYS A 40 -0.93 7.63 -8.14
CA LYS A 40 -0.23 8.19 -9.29
C LYS A 40 1.27 8.29 -9.00
N PHE A 41 2.07 8.13 -10.04
CA PHE A 41 3.50 8.43 -10.01
C PHE A 41 3.87 9.28 -11.23
N TRP A 42 4.98 10.00 -11.13
CA TRP A 42 5.39 10.98 -12.12
C TRP A 42 6.86 10.81 -12.44
N VAL A 43 7.19 10.95 -13.72
CA VAL A 43 8.56 10.98 -14.23
C VAL A 43 8.73 12.29 -14.97
N GLY A 44 9.54 13.18 -14.41
CA GLY A 44 9.61 14.56 -14.90
C GLY A 44 8.25 15.24 -14.78
N LEU A 45 7.68 15.65 -15.92
CA LEU A 45 6.38 16.33 -16.00
C LEU A 45 5.22 15.41 -16.40
N ASP A 46 5.53 14.14 -16.68
CA ASP A 46 4.54 13.20 -17.20
C ASP A 46 4.00 12.29 -16.09
N ASN A 47 2.67 12.16 -16.06
CA ASN A 47 2.01 11.13 -15.28
C ASN A 47 2.04 9.85 -16.09
N ILE A 48 2.89 8.91 -15.69
CA ILE A 48 3.01 7.63 -16.37
C ILE A 48 1.83 6.75 -15.96
N GLU A 49 1.03 6.33 -16.94
CA GLU A 49 0.07 5.24 -16.78
C GLU A 49 0.81 3.90 -16.89
N TYR A 50 0.40 2.92 -16.08
CA TYR A 50 1.10 1.64 -15.86
C TYR A 50 1.43 0.83 -17.11
N ASP A 51 0.79 1.10 -18.25
CA ASP A 51 0.95 0.36 -19.50
C ASP A 51 1.94 1.02 -20.48
N SER A 52 2.49 2.19 -20.12
CA SER A 52 3.56 2.81 -20.88
C SER A 52 4.90 2.21 -20.47
N LEU A 53 5.66 1.72 -21.45
CA LEU A 53 6.99 1.12 -21.28
C LEU A 53 7.92 2.10 -20.54
N VAL A 54 8.05 1.90 -19.24
CA VAL A 54 9.05 2.59 -18.42
C VAL A 54 10.41 2.01 -18.79
N ASP A 55 11.37 2.88 -19.07
CA ASP A 55 12.76 2.48 -19.34
C ASP A 55 13.31 1.63 -18.19
N GLU A 56 14.02 0.54 -18.52
CA GLU A 56 14.54 -0.42 -17.54
C GLU A 56 15.45 0.25 -16.50
N LYS A 57 16.21 1.26 -16.91
CA LYS A 57 17.07 2.04 -16.01
C LYS A 57 16.26 2.88 -15.03
N LEU A 58 15.11 3.37 -15.47
CA LEU A 58 14.22 4.16 -14.61
C LEU A 58 13.50 3.27 -13.60
N LEU A 59 13.13 2.06 -14.00
CA LEU A 59 12.58 1.03 -13.12
C LEU A 59 13.58 0.67 -12.00
N GLU A 60 14.85 0.47 -12.36
CA GLU A 60 15.93 0.17 -11.40
C GLU A 60 16.10 1.31 -10.38
N LEU A 61 16.07 2.57 -10.83
CA LEU A 61 16.14 3.74 -9.94
C LEU A 61 14.97 3.78 -8.95
N TYR A 62 13.76 3.42 -9.37
CA TYR A 62 12.62 3.32 -8.47
C TYR A 62 12.76 2.16 -7.49
N HIS A 63 13.23 1.00 -7.94
CA HIS A 63 13.49 -0.14 -7.06
C HIS A 63 14.49 0.21 -5.96
N GLN A 64 15.61 0.85 -6.32
CA GLN A 64 16.59 1.34 -5.36
C GLN A 64 16.02 2.44 -4.45
N GLY A 65 15.32 3.41 -5.05
CA GLY A 65 14.72 4.54 -4.34
C GLY A 65 13.71 4.10 -3.28
N VAL A 66 12.89 3.09 -3.57
CA VAL A 66 11.92 2.53 -2.62
C VAL A 66 12.60 1.58 -1.64
N GLY A 67 13.35 0.60 -2.16
CA GLY A 67 13.89 -0.51 -1.35
C GLY A 67 15.02 -0.11 -0.40
N LEU A 68 15.83 0.90 -0.73
CA LEU A 68 16.95 1.33 0.13
C LEU A 68 16.59 2.47 1.09
N ASN A 69 15.47 3.17 0.87
CA ASN A 69 15.04 4.29 1.71
C ASN A 69 13.86 3.96 2.62
N THR A 70 13.47 2.69 2.71
CA THR A 70 12.42 2.23 3.61
C THR A 70 12.99 1.36 4.72
N THR A 71 12.38 1.46 5.90
CA THR A 71 12.61 0.53 7.00
C THR A 71 11.67 -0.67 6.94
N GLY A 72 10.69 -0.63 6.03
CA GLY A 72 9.72 -1.70 5.82
C GLY A 72 10.33 -2.94 5.17
N SER A 73 9.67 -4.06 5.40
CA SER A 73 10.03 -5.37 4.87
C SER A 73 8.83 -5.98 4.15
N VAL A 74 9.14 -6.81 3.15
CA VAL A 74 8.18 -7.57 2.37
C VAL A 74 8.27 -9.02 2.84
N TYR A 75 7.15 -9.57 3.29
CA TYR A 75 7.04 -10.99 3.67
C TYR A 75 6.15 -11.70 2.67
N ASN A 76 6.71 -12.68 1.98
CA ASN A 76 5.96 -13.47 1.00
C ASN A 76 5.44 -14.75 1.68
N SER A 77 4.13 -14.83 1.89
CA SER A 77 3.46 -16.03 2.44
C SER A 77 2.88 -16.94 1.34
N GLY A 78 3.39 -16.83 0.11
CA GLY A 78 3.07 -17.69 -1.03
C GLY A 78 1.82 -17.27 -1.82
N THR A 79 0.71 -16.97 -1.14
CA THR A 79 -0.54 -16.51 -1.80
C THR A 79 -0.76 -15.00 -1.65
N THR A 80 -0.15 -14.37 -0.65
CA THR A 80 -0.27 -12.94 -0.37
C THR A 80 1.05 -12.39 0.13
N CYS A 81 1.34 -11.14 -0.23
CA CYS A 81 2.48 -10.39 0.27
C CYS A 81 2.02 -9.51 1.44
N GLU A 82 2.68 -9.64 2.58
CA GLU A 82 2.51 -8.74 3.71
C GLU A 82 3.62 -7.69 3.74
N TYR A 83 3.26 -6.47 4.11
CA TYR A 83 4.17 -5.32 4.12
C TYR A 83 4.24 -4.72 5.53
N SER A 84 5.44 -4.51 6.03
CA SER A 84 5.70 -3.83 7.32
C SER A 84 6.09 -2.36 7.12
N GLY A 85 6.17 -1.61 8.22
CA GLY A 85 6.51 -0.18 8.22
C GLY A 85 5.31 0.74 8.43
N SER A 86 5.53 2.04 8.26
CA SER A 86 4.50 3.08 8.33
C SER A 86 3.47 2.94 7.19
N PRO A 87 2.28 3.57 7.28
CA PRO A 87 1.27 3.49 6.22
C PRO A 87 1.78 3.90 4.84
N THR A 88 2.68 4.88 4.78
CA THR A 88 3.31 5.34 3.53
C THR A 88 4.32 4.32 3.00
N GLU A 89 5.17 3.76 3.87
CA GLU A 89 6.13 2.72 3.46
C GLU A 89 5.41 1.49 2.92
N LYS A 90 4.35 1.03 3.59
CA LYS A 90 3.51 -0.08 3.10
C LYS A 90 2.90 0.22 1.73
N ALA A 91 2.41 1.45 1.53
CA ALA A 91 1.81 1.86 0.27
C ALA A 91 2.82 1.83 -0.88
N ILE A 92 4.02 2.37 -0.66
CA ILE A 92 5.05 2.45 -1.69
C ILE A 92 5.70 1.07 -1.94
N LEU A 93 5.93 0.27 -0.90
CA LEU A 93 6.43 -1.10 -1.03
C LEU A 93 5.45 -2.00 -1.78
N SER A 94 4.15 -1.96 -1.43
CA SER A 94 3.14 -2.73 -2.14
C SER A 94 3.04 -2.33 -3.60
N TRP A 95 3.08 -1.03 -3.88
CA TRP A 95 3.12 -0.51 -5.24
C TRP A 95 4.36 -0.98 -6.01
N ALA A 96 5.56 -0.85 -5.45
CA ALA A 96 6.79 -1.25 -6.14
C ALA A 96 6.84 -2.76 -6.42
N VAL A 97 6.42 -3.60 -5.48
CA VAL A 97 6.41 -5.06 -5.66
C VAL A 97 5.32 -5.49 -6.66
N THR A 98 4.09 -5.01 -6.50
CA THR A 98 2.95 -5.49 -7.30
C THR A 98 2.90 -4.84 -8.68
N ASN A 99 3.22 -3.55 -8.80
CA ASN A 99 3.07 -2.81 -10.05
C ASN A 99 4.38 -2.64 -10.82
N LEU A 100 5.53 -2.54 -10.13
CA LEU A 100 6.84 -2.38 -10.78
C LEU A 100 7.67 -3.67 -10.81
N GLY A 101 7.16 -4.79 -10.30
CA GLY A 101 7.87 -6.06 -10.27
C GLY A 101 9.15 -6.05 -9.43
N MET A 102 9.23 -5.18 -8.41
CA MET A 102 10.41 -5.08 -7.56
C MET A 102 10.62 -6.35 -6.73
N ASP A 103 11.85 -6.88 -6.76
CA ASP A 103 12.30 -7.94 -5.85
C ASP A 103 13.14 -7.34 -4.72
N MET A 104 12.53 -7.24 -3.53
CA MET A 104 13.16 -6.66 -2.35
C MET A 104 14.34 -7.51 -1.83
N GLU A 105 14.28 -8.83 -1.98
CA GLU A 105 15.31 -9.72 -1.44
C GLU A 105 16.56 -9.68 -2.32
N LYS A 106 16.37 -9.67 -3.64
CA LYS A 106 17.48 -9.45 -4.59
C LYS A 106 18.17 -8.11 -4.32
N LEU A 107 17.41 -7.04 -4.15
CA LEU A 107 17.95 -5.69 -3.94
C LEU A 107 18.79 -5.58 -2.65
N LYS A 108 18.39 -6.26 -1.59
CA LYS A 108 19.17 -6.37 -0.34
C LYS A 108 20.46 -7.18 -0.49
N GLN A 109 20.47 -8.18 -1.38
CA GLN A 109 21.67 -8.99 -1.64
C GLN A 109 22.67 -8.22 -2.50
N ASP A 110 22.18 -7.47 -3.50
CA ASP A 110 23.02 -6.74 -4.44
C ASP A 110 23.62 -5.44 -3.84
N SER A 111 23.08 -4.96 -2.71
CA SER A 111 23.43 -3.66 -2.13
C SER A 111 23.94 -3.78 -0.69
N THR A 112 25.08 -3.15 -0.40
CA THR A 112 25.55 -2.99 1.00
C THR A 112 25.22 -1.60 1.50
N ILE A 113 24.40 -1.52 2.56
CA ILE A 113 24.08 -0.25 3.22
C ILE A 113 25.27 0.17 4.09
N LEU A 114 25.93 1.26 3.72
CA LEU A 114 27.05 1.82 4.50
C LEU A 114 26.56 2.77 5.61
N HIS A 115 25.50 3.53 5.35
CA HIS A 115 24.98 4.52 6.26
C HIS A 115 23.51 4.81 5.93
N VAL A 116 22.67 4.95 6.96
CA VAL A 116 21.27 5.37 6.83
C VAL A 116 21.05 6.62 7.67
N GLN A 117 20.53 7.66 7.05
CA GLN A 117 20.05 8.83 7.77
C GLN A 117 18.54 8.73 7.92
N MET A 118 18.07 8.66 9.17
CA MET A 118 16.64 8.63 9.46
C MET A 118 16.00 9.99 9.18
N PHE A 119 14.72 9.96 8.85
CA PHE A 119 13.92 11.16 8.70
C PHE A 119 13.95 12.02 9.98
N ASN A 120 14.31 13.29 9.83
CA ASN A 120 14.31 14.27 10.92
C ASN A 120 13.44 15.47 10.51
N SER A 121 12.38 15.72 11.27
CA SER A 121 11.39 16.77 10.99
C SER A 121 11.96 18.19 10.93
N GLU A 122 13.09 18.47 11.58
CA GLU A 122 13.75 19.78 11.57
C GLU A 122 14.63 19.99 10.34
N LYS A 123 15.08 18.90 9.72
CA LYS A 123 15.95 18.90 8.53
C LYS A 123 15.23 18.37 7.28
N LYS A 124 13.92 18.56 7.22
CA LYS A 124 13.07 18.14 6.09
C LYS A 124 13.63 18.62 4.75
#